data_AF-A0ABD4RY03-F1
#
_entry.id   AF-A0ABD4RY03-F1
#
_cell.length_a   1.000
_cell.length_b   1.000
_cell.length_c   1.000
_cell.angle_alpha   90.00
_cell.angle_beta   90.00
_cell.angle_gamma   90.00
#
_symmetry.space_group_name_H-M   'P 1'
#
loop_
_entity.id
_entity.type
_entity.pdbx_description
1 polymer ?
#
loop_
_entity_poly.entity_id
_entity_poly.type
_entity_poly.pdbx_seq_one_letter_code
_entity_poly.pdbx_strand_id
1 'polypeptide(L)'
;MEIGRRIIFDQDGEIIAIYGEMEGDIIPRKTITKIDYIDIPFKSIADNCYIEKIDVVNNVPIIKEIKRELTEEQKRIQELENQILLNENEKVGGLL
;
A
#
# COMPACT_ATOMS: atom_id res chain seq x y z
N MET A 1 -16.03 -17.56 -6.94
CA MET A 1 -15.19 -17.17 -8.09
C MET A 1 -14.20 -16.15 -7.57
N GLU A 2 -12.91 -16.43 -7.70
CA GLU A 2 -11.85 -15.50 -7.29
C GLU A 2 -11.52 -14.60 -8.48
N ILE A 3 -11.77 -13.31 -8.35
CA ILE A 3 -11.49 -12.31 -9.39
C ILE A 3 -10.32 -11.46 -8.89
N GLY A 4 -9.33 -11.30 -9.76
CA GLY A 4 -8.18 -10.44 -9.52
C GLY A 4 -8.51 -8.96 -9.55
N ARG A 5 -7.47 -8.14 -9.61
CA ARG A 5 -7.58 -6.67 -9.73
C ARG A 5 -7.35 -6.27 -11.18
N ARG A 6 -8.21 -5.41 -11.74
CA ARG A 6 -7.94 -4.70 -12.99
C ARG A 6 -7.42 -3.31 -12.67
N ILE A 7 -6.31 -2.94 -13.28
CA ILE A 7 -5.70 -1.62 -13.13
C ILE A 7 -5.73 -0.93 -14.47
N ILE A 8 -6.19 0.31 -14.47
CA ILE A 8 -6.26 1.17 -15.65
C ILE A 8 -5.25 2.29 -15.44
N PHE A 9 -4.40 2.51 -16.43
CA PHE A 9 -3.29 3.47 -16.36
C PHE A 9 -3.09 4.19 -17.68
N ASP A 10 -2.38 5.31 -17.64
CA ASP A 10 -2.08 6.12 -18.82
C ASP A 10 -0.73 5.79 -19.49
N GLN A 11 -0.34 6.58 -20.49
CA GLN A 11 0.90 6.40 -21.25
C GLN A 11 2.19 6.41 -20.41
N ASP A 12 2.17 7.00 -19.21
CA ASP A 12 3.33 7.09 -18.31
C ASP A 12 3.28 6.04 -17.20
N GLY A 13 2.21 5.23 -17.18
CA GLY A 13 1.99 4.21 -16.15
C GLY A 13 1.33 4.76 -14.89
N GLU A 14 0.84 6.00 -14.91
CA GLU A 14 0.09 6.54 -13.79
C GLU A 14 -1.31 5.93 -13.75
N ILE A 15 -1.71 5.49 -12.56
CA ILE A 15 -3.03 4.89 -12.34
C ILE A 15 -4.09 5.98 -12.48
N ILE A 16 -5.10 5.72 -13.30
CA ILE A 16 -6.19 6.68 -13.52
C ILE A 16 -6.99 6.86 -12.22
N ALA A 17 -7.13 8.11 -11.79
CA ALA A 17 -7.90 8.50 -10.61
C ALA A 17 -8.78 9.71 -10.92
N ILE A 18 -9.80 9.93 -10.07
CA ILE A 18 -10.63 11.14 -10.12
C ILE A 18 -9.92 12.22 -9.28
N TYR A 19 -9.59 13.34 -9.92
CA TYR A 19 -9.04 14.51 -9.26
C TYR A 19 -10.13 15.56 -9.04
N GLY A 20 -10.10 16.24 -7.89
CA GLY A 20 -11.01 17.34 -7.56
C GLY A 20 -10.72 18.62 -8.34
N GLU A 21 -11.51 19.67 -8.13
CA GLU A 21 -11.26 20.99 -8.72
C GLU A 21 -10.01 21.65 -8.10
N MET A 22 -9.29 22.46 -8.88
CA MET A 22 -8.07 23.14 -8.44
C MET A 22 -8.13 24.62 -8.86
N GLU A 23 -7.72 25.51 -7.96
CA GLU A 23 -7.67 26.97 -8.17
C GLU A 23 -6.34 27.53 -7.62
N GLY A 24 -5.83 28.61 -8.21
CA GLY A 24 -4.60 29.29 -7.80
C GLY A 24 -3.42 29.05 -8.74
N ASP A 25 -2.19 29.17 -8.21
CA ASP A 25 -0.96 28.88 -8.95
C ASP A 25 -0.73 27.36 -8.99
N ILE A 26 -1.33 26.71 -9.99
CA ILE A 26 -1.34 25.25 -10.13
C ILE A 26 -0.64 24.80 -11.40
N ILE A 27 0.01 23.64 -11.32
CA ILE A 27 0.55 22.96 -12.50
C ILE A 27 -0.62 22.37 -13.29
N PRO A 28 -0.74 22.66 -14.61
CA PRO A 28 -1.78 22.09 -15.44
C PRO A 28 -1.75 20.56 -15.43
N ARG A 29 -2.94 19.95 -15.50
CA ARG A 29 -3.05 18.50 -15.64
C ARG A 29 -2.39 18.06 -16.94
N LYS A 30 -1.66 16.95 -16.87
CA LYS A 30 -1.11 16.33 -18.07
C LYS A 30 -2.22 15.83 -18.99
N THR A 31 -1.99 15.92 -20.28
CA THR A 31 -2.88 15.35 -21.29
C THR A 31 -2.70 13.84 -21.34
N ILE A 32 -3.79 13.09 -21.25
CA ILE A 32 -3.79 11.63 -21.41
C ILE A 32 -3.97 11.32 -22.90
N THR A 33 -3.01 10.62 -23.49
CA THR A 33 -3.02 10.27 -24.93
C THR A 33 -3.36 8.80 -25.16
N LYS A 34 -3.07 7.94 -24.18
CA LYS A 34 -3.35 6.51 -24.22
C LYS A 34 -3.83 6.05 -22.86
N ILE A 35 -4.79 5.13 -22.86
CA ILE A 35 -5.23 4.39 -21.69
C ILE A 35 -5.01 2.91 -21.98
N ASP A 36 -4.45 2.19 -21.02
CA ASP A 36 -4.22 0.75 -21.08
C ASP A 36 -4.67 0.08 -19.78
N TYR A 37 -4.67 -1.25 -19.75
CA TYR A 37 -5.02 -2.00 -18.54
C TYR A 37 -4.16 -3.26 -18.35
N ILE A 38 -4.00 -3.63 -17.07
CA ILE A 38 -3.48 -4.95 -16.69
C ILE A 38 -4.41 -5.62 -15.70
N ASP A 39 -4.49 -6.95 -15.80
CA ASP A 39 -5.20 -7.80 -14.86
C ASP A 39 -4.17 -8.53 -13.99
N ILE A 40 -4.30 -8.38 -12.68
CA ILE A 40 -3.43 -9.02 -11.71
C ILE A 40 -4.23 -10.12 -10.99
N PRO A 41 -3.69 -11.35 -10.84
CA PRO A 41 -4.38 -12.45 -10.16
C PRO A 41 -4.84 -12.11 -8.72
N PHE A 42 -5.87 -12.82 -8.25
CA PHE A 42 -6.33 -12.70 -6.87
C PHE A 42 -5.22 -13.09 -5.88
N LYS A 43 -5.08 -12.35 -4.77
CA LYS A 43 -4.04 -12.55 -3.72
C LYS A 43 -2.59 -12.55 -4.21
N SER A 44 -2.30 -11.93 -5.35
CA SER A 44 -0.94 -11.78 -5.90
C SER A 44 -0.08 -10.71 -5.22
N ILE A 45 -0.71 -9.79 -4.48
CA ILE A 45 -0.03 -8.67 -3.80
C ILE A 45 -0.34 -8.78 -2.32
N ALA A 46 0.70 -8.69 -1.49
CA ALA A 46 0.58 -8.71 -0.04
C ALA A 46 -0.18 -7.50 0.49
N ASP A 47 -0.90 -7.67 1.61
CA ASP A 47 -1.77 -6.63 2.18
C ASP A 47 -1.00 -5.41 2.72
N ASN A 48 0.29 -5.59 3.02
CA ASN A 48 1.20 -4.53 3.42
C ASN A 48 1.81 -3.80 2.22
N CYS A 49 1.29 -3.98 1.01
CA CYS A 49 1.82 -3.36 -0.19
C CYS A 49 0.74 -2.59 -0.96
N TYR A 50 1.16 -1.55 -1.67
CA TYR A 50 0.33 -0.83 -2.64
C TYR A 50 1.04 -0.72 -3.99
N ILE A 51 0.26 -0.49 -5.03
CA ILE A 51 0.77 -0.30 -6.39
C ILE A 51 0.95 1.19 -6.58
N GLU A 52 2.19 1.64 -6.78
CA GLU A 52 2.49 3.06 -6.97
C GLU A 52 2.20 3.48 -8.41
N LYS A 53 2.64 2.69 -9.38
CA LYS A 53 2.47 2.92 -10.81
C LYS A 53 2.69 1.63 -11.59
N ILE A 54 2.47 1.67 -12.90
CA ILE A 54 2.80 0.60 -13.82
C ILE A 54 4.09 0.94 -14.55
N ASP A 55 5.01 -0.01 -14.65
CA ASP A 55 6.11 0.08 -15.60
C ASP A 55 5.57 -0.22 -16.99
N VAL A 56 5.40 0.82 -17.81
CA VAL A 56 4.84 0.71 -19.17
C VAL A 56 5.74 -0.09 -20.11
N VAL A 57 7.04 -0.15 -19.86
CA VAL A 57 7.99 -0.87 -20.73
C VAL A 57 7.86 -2.37 -20.54
N ASN A 58 7.81 -2.80 -19.27
CA ASN A 58 7.73 -4.22 -18.91
C ASN A 58 6.29 -4.70 -18.68
N ASN A 59 5.33 -3.78 -18.65
CA ASN A 59 3.92 -4.00 -18.34
C ASN A 59 3.72 -4.70 -16.98
N VAL A 60 4.49 -4.29 -15.97
CA VAL A 60 4.45 -4.85 -14.61
C VAL A 60 4.12 -3.76 -13.57
N PRO A 61 3.37 -4.10 -12.51
CA PRO A 61 3.09 -3.16 -11.43
C PRO A 61 4.36 -2.91 -10.60
N ILE A 62 4.64 -1.63 -10.33
CA ILE A 62 5.66 -1.24 -9.36
C ILE A 62 4.99 -1.22 -7.98
N ILE A 63 5.33 -2.23 -7.18
CA ILE A 63 4.77 -2.46 -5.86
C ILE A 63 5.71 -1.87 -4.81
N LYS A 64 5.14 -1.12 -3.87
CA LYS A 64 5.85 -0.59 -2.70
C LYS A 64 5.23 -1.13 -1.42
N GLU A 65 6.10 -1.46 -0.47
CA GLU A 65 5.69 -1.79 0.88
C GLU A 65 5.19 -0.52 1.60
N ILE A 66 4.07 -0.67 2.29
CA ILE A 66 3.56 0.28 3.26
C ILE A 66 4.48 0.16 4.47
N LYS A 67 5.48 1.06 4.55
CA LYS A 67 6.30 1.20 5.75
C LYS A 67 5.41 1.64 6.91
N ARG A 68 5.08 0.73 7.81
CA ARG A 68 4.58 1.08 9.15
C ARG A 68 5.78 1.37 10.04
N GLU A 69 6.29 2.58 9.96
CA GLU A 69 7.22 3.07 10.98
C GLU A 69 6.40 3.37 12.23
N LEU A 70 6.63 2.60 13.29
CA LEU A 70 6.05 2.89 14.60
C LEU A 70 6.60 4.23 15.09
N THR A 71 5.73 5.12 15.54
CA THR A 71 6.17 6.33 16.25
C THR A 71 6.91 5.94 17.53
N GLU A 72 7.76 6.83 18.06
CA GLU A 72 8.45 6.57 19.33
C GLU A 72 7.48 6.25 20.48
N GLU A 73 6.29 6.86 20.47
CA GLU A 73 5.22 6.56 21.42
C GLU A 73 4.64 5.15 21.22
N GLN A 74 4.40 4.74 19.98
CA GLN A 74 3.93 3.38 19.68
C GLN A 74 4.97 2.31 20.04
N LYS A 75 6.27 2.58 19.83
CA LYS A 75 7.36 1.70 20.29
C LYS A 75 7.36 1.56 21.81
N ARG A 76 7.17 2.68 22.52
CA ARG A 76 7.11 2.68 23.99
C ARG A 76 5.91 1.90 24.52
N ILE A 77 4.74 2.04 23.89
CA ILE A 77 3.54 1.26 24.24
C ILE A 77 3.79 -0.23 24.01
N GLN A 78 4.37 -0.61 22.86
CA GLN A 78 4.67 -2.01 22.54
C GLN A 78 5.65 -2.65 23.54
N GLU A 79 6.66 -1.90 24.00
CA GLU A 79 7.60 -2.37 25.02
C GLU A 79 6.91 -2.58 26.37
N LEU A 80 6.00 -1.69 26.76
CA LEU A 80 5.20 -1.83 27.97
C LEU A 80 4.26 -3.05 27.90
N GLU A 81 3.62 -3.28 26.75
CA GLU A 81 2.77 -4.46 26.52
C GLU A 81 3.57 -5.76 26.62
N ASN A 82 4.77 -5.82 26.03
CA ASN A 82 5.65 -6.99 26.11
C ASN A 82 6.09 -7.28 27.55
N GLN A 83 6.40 -6.24 28.34
CA GLN A 83 6.73 -6.41 29.76
C GLN A 83 5.56 -6.95 30.58
N ILE A 84 4.34 -6.48 30.32
CA ILE A 84 3.13 -7.01 30.97
C ILE A 84 2.93 -8.48 30.62
N LEU A 85 3.07 -8.84 29.34
CA LEU A 85 2.92 -10.22 28.87
C LEU A 85 3.96 -11.17 29.49
N LEU A 86 5.22 -10.74 29.57
CA LEU A 86 6.28 -11.49 30.25
C LEU A 86 5.95 -11.71 31.73
N ASN A 87 5.54 -10.65 32.43
CA ASN A 87 5.15 -10.72 33.84
C ASN A 87 3.92 -11.60 34.08
N GLU A 88 2.95 -11.60 33.16
CA GLU A 88 1.79 -12.49 33.24
C GLU A 88 2.19 -13.94 33.00
N ASN A 89 3.05 -14.23 32.03
CA ASN A 89 3.58 -15.57 31.79
C ASN A 89 4.39 -16.12 32.98
N GLU A 90 5.16 -15.26 33.66
CA GLU A 90 5.89 -15.63 34.88
C GLU A 90 4.94 -15.88 36.07
N LYS A 91 3.88 -15.09 36.20
CA LYS A 91 2.89 -15.24 37.30
C LYS A 91 1.95 -16.43 37.10
N VAL A 92 1.59 -16.74 35.87
CA VAL A 92 0.65 -17.82 35.54
C VAL A 92 1.38 -19.14 35.28
N GLY A 93 2.72 -19.13 35.20
CA GLY A 93 3.52 -20.34 34.99
C GLY A 93 3.22 -20.99 33.65
N GLY A 94 3.62 -20.32 32.55
CA GLY A 94 3.72 -20.86 31.19
C GLY A 94 2.68 -21.93 30.79
N LEU A 95 1.56 -21.52 30.22
CA LEU A 95 0.71 -22.41 29.43
C LEU A 95 1.28 -22.48 28.00
N LEU A 96 2.25 -23.36 27.80
CA LEU A 96 2.56 -24.00 26.52
C LEU A 96 1.95 -25.40 26.52
#